data_AF-A0A3B8STR4-F1
#
_entry.id   AF-A0A3B8STR4-F1
#
_cell.length_a   1.000
_cell.length_b   1.000
_cell.length_c   1.000
_cell.angle_alpha   90.00
_cell.angle_beta   90.00
_cell.angle_gamma   90.00
#
_symmetry.space_group_name_H-M   'P 1'
#
loop_
_entity.id
_entity.type
_entity.pdbx_description
1 polymer ?
#
loop_
_entity_poly.entity_id
_entity_poly.type
_entity_poly.pdbx_seq_one_letter_code
_entity_poly.pdbx_strand_id
1 'polypeptide(L)'
;PFQATPWFWSDQGDAKLQIAGLCDRTDDETCLIESTTELVMIRHQGQRVTAIEALNSAKEFMAARRLLDQGDLALDDLLQAGSVFTQLQSSRS
;
A
#
# COMPACT_ATOMS: atom_id res chain seq x y z
N PRO A 1 22.28 9.18 3.60
CA PRO A 1 21.38 8.53 4.60
C PRO A 1 20.47 7.53 3.89
N PHE A 2 20.18 6.38 4.49
CA PHE A 2 19.26 5.39 3.91
C PHE A 2 17.82 5.90 4.02
N GLN A 3 17.13 6.06 2.90
CA GLN A 3 15.78 6.63 2.81
C GLN A 3 14.75 5.66 2.21
N ALA A 4 15.11 4.38 2.01
CA ALA A 4 14.18 3.43 1.43
C ALA A 4 13.05 3.11 2.40
N THR A 5 11.85 2.98 1.86
CA THR A 5 10.64 2.62 2.60
C THR A 5 10.82 1.25 3.27
N PRO A 6 10.57 1.12 4.59
CA PRO A 6 10.60 -0.16 5.27
C PRO A 6 9.52 -1.07 4.72
N TRP A 7 9.78 -2.38 4.69
CA TRP A 7 8.82 -3.36 4.22
C TRP A 7 8.98 -4.70 4.94
N PHE A 8 7.90 -5.46 4.97
CA PHE A 8 7.81 -6.77 5.61
C PHE A 8 7.01 -7.74 4.73
N TRP A 9 7.23 -9.04 4.92
CA TRP A 9 6.41 -10.08 4.29
C TRP A 9 6.31 -11.31 5.19
N SER A 10 5.23 -12.07 5.03
CA SER A 10 5.02 -13.35 5.67
C SER A 10 4.18 -14.25 4.78
N ASP A 11 4.60 -15.51 4.66
CA ASP A 11 3.81 -16.57 4.03
C ASP A 11 3.19 -17.43 5.15
N GLN A 12 1.85 -17.50 5.19
CA GLN A 12 1.07 -18.26 6.18
C GLN A 12 0.11 -19.19 5.45
N GLY A 13 0.58 -20.40 5.11
CA GLY A 13 -0.16 -21.27 4.20
C GLY A 13 -0.33 -20.60 2.84
N ASP A 14 -1.58 -20.50 2.37
CA ASP A 14 -1.90 -19.88 1.08
C ASP A 14 -1.94 -18.34 1.14
N ALA A 15 -1.85 -17.75 2.34
CA ALA A 15 -1.83 -16.31 2.54
C ALA A 15 -0.41 -15.74 2.37
N LYS A 16 -0.23 -14.87 1.37
CA LYS A 16 1.00 -14.11 1.11
C LYS A 16 0.82 -12.67 1.55
N LEU A 17 1.17 -12.36 2.79
CA LEU A 17 1.07 -11.02 3.36
C LEU A 17 2.32 -10.21 3.05
N GLN A 18 2.16 -8.99 2.55
CA GLN A 18 3.25 -8.07 2.25
C GLN A 18 2.87 -6.65 2.70
N ILE A 19 3.76 -5.96 3.40
CA ILE A 19 3.50 -4.63 3.96
C ILE A 19 4.60 -3.68 3.52
N ALA A 20 4.24 -2.53 2.95
CA ALA A 20 5.15 -1.44 2.62
C ALA A 20 4.81 -0.19 3.43
N GLY A 21 5.80 0.44 4.05
CA GLY A 21 5.62 1.58 4.93
C GLY A 21 5.61 1.18 6.41
N LEU A 22 5.31 2.15 7.26
CA LEU A 22 5.23 1.98 8.71
C LEU A 22 3.98 2.71 9.19
N CYS A 23 3.01 1.95 9.68
CA CYS A 23 1.81 2.48 10.32
C CYS A 23 1.97 2.50 11.83
N ASP A 24 1.30 3.45 12.48
CA ASP A 24 1.06 3.40 13.92
C ASP A 24 -0.25 2.67 14.21
N ARG A 25 -0.42 2.20 15.45
CA ARG A 25 -1.64 1.51 15.91
C ARG A 25 -2.88 2.41 15.85
N THR A 26 -2.68 3.71 15.82
CA THR A 26 -3.74 4.73 15.77
C THR A 26 -4.08 5.15 14.34
N ASP A 27 -3.33 4.69 13.33
CA ASP A 27 -3.62 5.01 11.95
C ASP A 27 -4.95 4.39 11.54
N ASP A 28 -5.75 5.17 10.82
CA ASP A 28 -6.99 4.70 10.23
C ASP A 28 -6.69 3.67 9.14
N GLU A 29 -7.68 2.82 8.87
CA GLU A 29 -7.60 1.79 7.83
C GLU A 29 -8.73 1.99 6.81
N THR A 30 -8.41 1.79 5.54
CA THR A 30 -9.39 1.87 4.45
C THR A 30 -9.12 0.80 3.41
N CYS A 31 -10.15 0.02 3.09
CA CYS A 31 -10.06 -1.05 2.12
C CYS A 31 -10.04 -0.49 0.70
N LEU A 32 -9.00 -0.81 -0.06
CA LEU A 32 -8.86 -0.43 -1.45
C LEU A 32 -9.34 -1.54 -2.39
N ILE A 33 -8.96 -2.79 -2.09
CA ILE A 33 -9.33 -3.97 -2.88
C ILE A 33 -9.80 -5.04 -1.90
N GLU A 34 -10.97 -5.60 -2.15
CA GLU A 34 -11.49 -6.77 -1.44
C GLU A 34 -12.05 -7.77 -2.43
N SER A 35 -11.55 -8.99 -2.40
CA SER A 35 -12.02 -10.10 -3.21
C SER A 35 -11.89 -11.41 -2.44
N THR A 36 -12.27 -12.52 -3.06
CA THR A 36 -12.14 -13.85 -2.46
C THR A 36 -10.69 -14.29 -2.25
N THR A 37 -9.73 -13.71 -2.99
CA THR A 37 -8.33 -14.15 -2.97
C THR A 37 -7.34 -13.06 -2.59
N GLU A 38 -7.70 -11.79 -2.79
CA GLU A 38 -6.85 -10.63 -2.56
C GLU A 38 -7.51 -9.63 -1.61
N LEU A 39 -6.69 -8.99 -0.78
CA LEU A 39 -7.08 -7.87 0.07
C LEU A 39 -5.97 -6.81 0.03
N VAL A 40 -6.34 -5.54 -0.14
CA VAL A 40 -5.39 -4.42 -0.04
C VAL A 40 -5.96 -3.37 0.90
N MET A 41 -5.23 -3.11 1.97
CA MET A 41 -5.59 -2.16 3.01
C MET A 41 -4.65 -0.97 3.01
N ILE A 42 -5.21 0.23 3.05
CA ILE A 42 -4.47 1.48 3.18
C ILE A 42 -4.44 1.86 4.65
N ARG A 43 -3.26 2.06 5.21
CA ARG A 43 -3.06 2.69 6.51
C ARG A 43 -2.76 4.16 6.29
N HIS A 44 -3.43 5.05 7.02
CA HIS A 44 -3.28 6.48 6.80
C HIS A 44 -3.56 7.33 8.04
N GLN A 45 -3.09 8.58 7.98
CA GLN A 45 -3.38 9.64 8.93
C GLN A 45 -4.04 10.79 8.15
N GLY A 46 -5.37 10.84 8.18
CA GLY A 46 -6.14 11.76 7.34
C GLY A 46 -5.88 11.50 5.86
N GLN A 47 -5.24 12.44 5.17
CA GLN A 47 -4.94 12.28 3.74
C GLN A 47 -3.57 11.65 3.46
N ARG A 48 -2.73 11.44 4.47
CA ARG A 48 -1.37 10.91 4.26
C ARG A 48 -1.36 9.40 4.41
N VAL A 49 -0.99 8.68 3.35
CA VAL A 49 -0.75 7.24 3.41
C VAL A 49 0.53 6.95 4.18
N THR A 50 0.46 6.06 5.16
CA THR A 50 1.59 5.65 6.02
C THR A 50 2.07 4.24 5.72
N ALA A 51 1.17 3.34 5.33
CA ALA A 51 1.50 2.01 4.87
C ALA A 51 0.44 1.42 3.93
N ILE A 52 0.83 0.41 3.17
CA ILE A 52 -0.06 -0.45 2.39
C ILE A 52 0.18 -1.89 2.83
N GLU A 53 -0.91 -2.59 3.15
CA GLU A 53 -0.93 -4.02 3.46
C GLU A 53 -1.59 -4.75 2.30
N ALA A 54 -0.87 -5.67 1.66
CA ALA A 54 -1.35 -6.44 0.51
C ALA A 54 -1.29 -7.93 0.81
N LEU A 55 -2.46 -8.57 0.77
CA LEU A 55 -2.63 -10.01 0.85
C LEU A 55 -2.80 -10.57 -0.55
N ASN A 56 -1.93 -11.51 -0.92
CA ASN A 56 -1.91 -12.18 -2.24
C ASN A 56 -1.83 -11.25 -3.45
N SER A 57 -1.50 -9.97 -3.25
CA SER A 57 -1.43 -8.97 -4.31
C SER A 57 -0.03 -8.34 -4.41
N ALA A 58 0.95 -9.15 -4.83
CA ALA A 58 2.35 -8.72 -4.96
C ALA A 58 2.52 -7.51 -5.90
N LYS A 59 1.63 -7.37 -6.89
CA LYS A 59 1.59 -6.24 -7.81
C LYS A 59 1.35 -4.91 -7.07
N GLU A 60 0.37 -4.89 -6.17
CA GLU A 60 0.00 -3.71 -5.40
C GLU A 60 1.09 -3.37 -4.37
N PHE A 61 1.68 -4.38 -3.72
CA PHE A 61 2.82 -4.20 -2.83
C PHE A 61 4.03 -3.54 -3.52
N MET A 62 4.42 -4.04 -4.71
CA MET A 62 5.56 -3.48 -5.44
C MET A 62 5.29 -2.05 -5.92
N ALA A 63 4.04 -1.72 -6.23
CA ALA A 63 3.64 -0.36 -6.55
C ALA A 63 3.71 0.55 -5.31
N ALA A 64 3.20 0.10 -4.17
CA ALA A 64 3.23 0.82 -2.90
C ALA A 64 4.66 1.19 -2.51
N ARG A 65 5.59 0.23 -2.57
CA ARG A 65 7.02 0.50 -2.29
C ARG A 65 7.56 1.65 -3.15
N ARG A 66 7.26 1.63 -4.45
CA ARG A 66 7.77 2.65 -5.38
C ARG A 66 7.14 4.02 -5.17
N LEU A 67 5.86 4.08 -4.81
CA LEU A 67 5.18 5.36 -4.54
C LEU A 67 5.65 5.94 -3.20
N LEU A 68 5.75 5.14 -2.15
CA LEU A 68 6.23 5.59 -0.84
C LEU A 68 7.70 6.03 -0.88
N ASP A 69 8.54 5.40 -1.72
CA ASP A 69 9.91 5.84 -1.98
C ASP A 69 9.98 7.21 -2.69
N GLN A 70 8.90 7.65 -3.37
CA GLN A 70 8.84 8.96 -4.05
C GLN A 70 8.42 10.10 -3.11
N GLY A 71 7.91 9.79 -1.91
CA GLY A 71 7.51 10.78 -0.91
C GLY A 71 6.05 10.65 -0.49
N ASP A 72 5.40 11.80 -0.26
CA ASP A 72 4.02 11.85 0.22
C ASP A 72 3.05 11.30 -0.82
N LEU A 73 2.17 10.40 -0.37
CA LEU A 73 1.10 9.78 -1.16
C LEU A 73 -0.24 10.12 -0.51
N ALA A 74 -1.15 10.70 -1.29
CA ALA A 74 -2.47 11.08 -0.81
C ALA A 74 -3.43 9.88 -0.83
N LEU A 75 -4.31 9.80 0.18
CA LEU A 75 -5.35 8.78 0.27
C LEU A 75 -6.32 8.90 -0.91
N ASP A 76 -6.80 10.12 -1.19
CA ASP A 76 -7.78 10.38 -2.25
C ASP A 76 -7.28 9.93 -3.63
N ASP A 77 -5.97 10.06 -3.90
CA ASP A 77 -5.34 9.57 -5.13
C ASP A 77 -5.51 8.06 -5.29
N LEU A 78 -5.27 7.29 -4.22
CA LEU A 78 -5.43 5.83 -4.25
C LEU A 78 -6.89 5.44 -4.39
N LEU A 79 -7.80 6.12 -3.69
CA LEU A 79 -9.24 5.85 -3.77
C LEU A 79 -9.79 6.16 -5.16
N GLN A 80 -9.34 7.25 -5.78
CA GLN A 80 -9.73 7.59 -7.15
C GLN A 80 -9.17 6.60 -8.18
N ALA A 81 -7.93 6.13 -8.00
CA ALA A 81 -7.32 5.15 -8.89
C ALA A 81 -7.90 3.73 -8.71
N GLY A 82 -8.41 3.39 -7.52
CA GLY A 82 -8.90 2.06 -7.16
C GLY A 82 -7.82 0.96 -7.11
N SER A 83 -6.55 1.33 -7.27
CA SER A 83 -5.38 0.44 -7.28
C SER A 83 -4.12 1.28 -7.09
N VAL A 84 -3.21 0.79 -6.24
CA VAL A 84 -1.89 1.39 -6.01
C VAL A 84 -1.05 1.29 -7.28
N PHE A 85 -1.17 0.19 -8.00
CA PHE A 85 -0.51 0.00 -9.29
C PHE A 85 -1.01 0.99 -10.35
N THR A 86 -2.32 1.20 -10.47
CA THR A 86 -2.88 2.20 -11.38
C THR A 86 -2.38 3.61 -11.03
N GLN A 87 -2.31 3.96 -9.74
CA GLN A 87 -1.78 5.26 -9.32
C GLN A 87 -0.29 5.44 -9.65
N LEU A 88 0.51 4.37 -9.55
CA LEU A 88 1.91 4.42 -9.97
C LEU A 88 2.07 4.61 -11.49
N GLN A 89 1.09 4.16 -12.28
CA GLN A 89 1.10 4.36 -13.72
C GLN A 89 0.70 5.80 -14.09
N SER A 90 -0.27 6.38 -13.39
CA SER A 90 -0.71 7.77 -13.61
C SER A 90 0.33 8.79 -13.17
N SER A 91 1.08 8.55 -12.09
CA SER A 91 2.09 9.48 -11.57
C SER A 91 3.33 9.65 -12.46
N ARG A 92 3.45 8.87 -13.54
CA ARG A 92 4.55 8.92 -14.51
C ARG A 92 4.20 9.72 -15.77
N SER A 93 2.95 10.11 -15.94
CA SER A 93 2.42 10.95 -17.03
C SER A 93 2.52 12.43 -16.67
#